data_AF-A0A430HDE9-F1
#
_entry.id   AF-A0A430HDE9-F1
#
_cell.length_a   1.000
_cell.length_b   1.000
_cell.length_c   1.000
_cell.angle_alpha   90.00
_cell.angle_beta   90.00
_cell.angle_gamma   90.00
#
_symmetry.space_group_name_H-M   'P 1'
#
loop_
_entity.id
_entity.type
_entity.pdbx_description
1 polymer ?
#
loop_
_entity_poly.entity_id
_entity_poly.type
_entity_poly.pdbx_seq_one_letter_code
_entity_poly.pdbx_strand_id
1 'polypeptide(L)'
;MPPFPFVDYPESVGKEKQKTKASDFDQLHLIVGNKVLPVEGQFRRIAFELADAGISRFQAQRDYARAATDMGGVKVNASVPKDEAFQKVSGSFNDAMRNKLDYPGENYSYDTYFFPTPTGRKWMLIMVSQDTVRVTSIEEKQTASVVKLISAAAMKSELDSKGHVALYINFDTDKAAIRPDGKPAVDEIAALMKKETALHLSVEGHTDNVGDKARNIALSRERAQAVVQALVSDGIDGARLTAAGHGPDKPLMDNGSEEGRAKNRRVELVKVAKS
;
A
#
# COMPACT_ATOMS: atom_id res chain seq x y z
N MET A 1 18.95 -6.31 1.35
CA MET A 1 18.44 -6.23 2.74
C MET A 1 18.38 -7.65 3.31
N PRO A 2 18.80 -7.88 4.57
CA PRO A 2 18.70 -9.19 5.22
C PRO A 2 17.25 -9.71 5.31
N PRO A 3 17.04 -11.03 5.48
CA PRO A 3 15.75 -11.59 5.83
C PRO A 3 15.18 -10.95 7.10
N PHE A 4 13.86 -10.97 7.25
CA PHE A 4 13.24 -10.55 8.50
C PHE A 4 13.45 -11.62 9.59
N PRO A 5 13.73 -11.23 10.86
CA PRO A 5 14.04 -9.87 11.30
C PRO A 5 15.46 -9.45 10.87
N PHE A 6 15.62 -8.19 10.45
CA PHE A 6 16.87 -7.71 9.85
C PHE A 6 17.76 -6.90 10.79
N VAL A 7 17.40 -6.84 12.08
CA VAL A 7 18.24 -6.31 13.16
C VAL A 7 18.17 -7.25 14.35
N ASP A 8 19.32 -7.47 15.00
CA ASP A 8 19.43 -8.25 16.23
C ASP A 8 20.24 -7.51 17.31
N TYR A 9 20.31 -8.10 18.50
CA TYR A 9 21.09 -7.58 19.62
C TYR A 9 22.59 -7.57 19.31
N PRO A 10 23.35 -6.56 19.80
CA PRO A 10 24.80 -6.65 19.85
C PRO A 10 25.24 -7.88 20.66
N GLU A 11 26.33 -8.54 20.25
CA GLU A 11 26.85 -9.74 20.92
C GLU A 11 27.19 -9.51 22.40
N SER A 12 27.52 -8.28 22.78
CA SER A 12 27.83 -7.88 24.15
C SER A 12 26.60 -7.88 25.08
N VAL A 13 25.38 -7.83 24.52
CA VAL A 13 24.15 -7.81 25.32
C VAL A 13 23.76 -9.23 25.72
N GLY A 14 24.01 -9.57 26.98
CA GLY A 14 23.63 -10.86 27.59
C GLY A 14 22.14 -11.17 27.43
N LYS A 15 21.81 -12.45 27.19
CA LYS A 15 20.44 -12.92 26.87
C LYS A 15 19.42 -12.54 27.94
N GLU A 16 19.82 -12.49 29.20
CA GLU A 16 19.00 -12.12 30.35
C GLU A 16 18.57 -10.65 30.34
N LYS A 17 19.26 -9.81 29.56
CA LYS A 17 18.99 -8.37 29.45
C LYS A 17 18.24 -8.00 28.17
N GLN A 18 18.01 -8.97 27.29
CA GLN A 18 17.34 -8.78 26.02
C GLN A 18 15.82 -8.68 26.21
N LYS A 19 15.21 -7.57 25.79
CA LYS A 19 13.76 -7.36 25.85
C LYS A 19 13.17 -7.38 24.45
N THR A 20 12.62 -8.53 24.05
CA THR A 20 12.02 -8.72 22.72
C THR A 20 10.50 -8.68 22.77
N LYS A 21 9.87 -7.92 21.87
CA LYS A 21 8.44 -8.01 21.57
C LYS A 21 8.27 -8.30 20.08
N ALA A 22 7.47 -9.28 19.72
CA ALA A 22 7.19 -9.61 18.33
C ALA A 22 5.72 -9.95 18.13
N SER A 23 5.23 -9.74 16.91
CA SER A 23 3.93 -10.21 16.45
C SER A 23 4.04 -10.58 14.97
N ASP A 24 3.37 -11.66 14.58
CA ASP A 24 3.24 -12.06 13.17
C ASP A 24 2.24 -11.17 12.42
N PHE A 25 1.40 -10.45 13.16
CA PHE A 25 0.42 -9.51 12.62
C PHE A 25 -0.02 -8.50 13.67
N ASP A 26 0.31 -7.22 13.45
CA ASP A 26 -0.15 -6.10 14.27
C ASP A 26 -0.16 -4.81 13.44
N GLN A 27 -0.84 -3.77 13.93
CA GLN A 27 -0.81 -2.44 13.34
C GLN A 27 0.08 -1.51 14.18
N LEU A 28 1.20 -1.10 13.61
CA LEU A 28 2.08 -0.08 14.18
C LEU A 28 1.84 1.27 13.53
N HIS A 29 2.08 2.35 14.26
CA HIS A 29 1.95 3.70 13.72
C HIS A 29 3.32 4.39 13.70
N LEU A 30 3.74 4.79 12.50
CA LEU A 30 5.04 5.43 12.25
C LEU A 30 4.85 6.89 11.89
N ILE A 31 5.86 7.72 12.14
CA ILE A 31 5.88 9.09 11.61
C ILE A 31 6.53 9.08 10.22
N VAL A 32 5.82 9.60 9.21
CA VAL A 32 6.32 9.80 7.84
C VAL A 32 6.03 11.24 7.43
N GLY A 33 7.08 11.99 7.07
CA GLY A 33 7.06 13.44 7.04
C GLY A 33 6.65 13.98 8.42
N ASN A 34 5.49 14.63 8.47
CA ASN A 34 4.87 15.16 9.69
C ASN A 34 3.57 14.42 10.07
N LYS A 35 3.27 13.31 9.39
CA LYS A 35 2.00 12.55 9.53
C LYS A 35 2.23 11.21 10.23
N VAL A 36 1.20 10.73 10.90
CA VAL A 36 1.15 9.35 11.40
C VAL A 36 0.62 8.42 10.30
N LEU A 37 1.42 7.42 9.95
CA LEU A 37 1.09 6.37 8.99
C LEU A 37 0.86 5.04 9.72
N PRO A 38 -0.33 4.42 9.61
CA PRO A 38 -0.51 3.04 10.05
C PRO A 38 0.22 2.08 9.10
N VAL A 39 0.96 1.14 9.67
CA VAL A 39 1.68 0.08 8.98
C VAL A 39 1.28 -1.24 9.61
N GLU A 40 0.72 -2.14 8.79
CA GLU A 40 0.23 -3.44 9.22
C GLU A 40 1.19 -4.54 8.76
N GLY A 41 1.55 -5.44 9.65
CA GLY A 41 2.42 -6.55 9.27
C GLY A 41 3.03 -7.28 10.45
N GLN A 42 4.05 -8.06 10.13
CA GLN A 42 4.87 -8.68 11.16
C GLN A 42 5.89 -7.67 11.67
N PHE A 43 6.12 -7.66 12.98
CA PHE A 43 7.17 -6.84 13.58
C PHE A 43 7.95 -7.60 14.64
N ARG A 44 9.22 -7.23 14.77
CA ARG A 44 10.08 -7.61 15.87
C ARG A 44 10.75 -6.38 16.42
N ARG A 45 10.64 -6.19 17.72
CA ARG A 45 11.28 -5.13 18.46
C ARG A 45 12.27 -5.73 19.44
N ILE A 46 13.47 -5.17 19.40
CA ILE A 46 14.49 -5.40 20.40
C ILE A 46 14.66 -4.14 21.25
N ALA A 47 14.91 -4.31 22.54
CA ALA A 47 15.28 -3.23 23.44
C ALA A 47 16.33 -3.71 24.45
N PHE A 48 17.32 -2.87 24.71
CA PHE A 48 18.43 -3.15 25.63
C PHE A 48 19.03 -1.83 26.14
N GLU A 49 19.74 -1.89 27.27
CA GLU A 49 20.44 -0.73 27.81
C GLU A 49 21.78 -0.53 27.10
N LEU A 50 22.10 0.72 26.79
CA LEU A 50 23.35 1.19 26.19
C LEU A 50 24.57 0.72 26.99
N ALA A 51 24.47 0.70 28.33
CA ALA A 51 25.52 0.24 29.22
C ALA A 51 25.85 -1.26 29.02
N ASP A 52 24.85 -2.09 28.76
CA ASP A 52 25.04 -3.52 28.49
C ASP A 52 25.70 -3.75 27.13
N ALA A 53 25.47 -2.83 26.19
CA ALA A 53 26.12 -2.83 24.89
C ALA A 53 27.50 -2.13 24.89
N GLY A 54 27.89 -1.47 25.99
CA GLY A 54 29.14 -0.72 26.07
C GLY A 54 29.23 0.46 25.09
N ILE A 55 28.09 1.05 24.69
CA ILE A 55 28.03 2.13 23.70
C ILE A 55 27.35 3.37 24.25
N SER A 56 27.70 4.55 23.74
CA SER A 56 27.03 5.80 24.08
C SER A 56 25.74 6.01 23.28
N ARG A 57 24.87 6.92 23.74
CA ARG A 57 23.68 7.36 22.99
C ARG A 57 24.03 7.84 21.57
N PHE A 58 25.04 8.69 21.42
CA PHE A 58 25.45 9.23 20.11
C PHE A 58 26.01 8.14 19.20
N GLN A 59 26.77 7.20 19.77
CA GLN A 59 27.26 6.04 19.04
C GLN A 59 26.09 5.17 18.55
N ALA A 60 25.13 4.85 19.41
CA ALA A 60 23.95 4.09 19.01
C ALA A 60 23.16 4.79 17.89
N GLN A 61 22.88 6.09 18.02
CA GLN A 61 22.18 6.85 16.98
C GLN A 61 22.92 6.80 15.64
N ARG A 62 24.23 7.03 15.64
CA ARG A 62 25.06 7.00 14.45
C ARG A 62 25.11 5.60 13.83
N ASP A 63 25.39 4.58 14.63
CA ASP A 63 25.66 3.23 14.16
C ASP A 63 24.37 2.59 13.60
N TYR A 64 23.21 2.76 14.26
CA TYR A 64 21.93 2.28 13.74
C TYR A 64 21.42 3.09 12.54
N ALA A 65 21.62 4.41 12.49
CA ALA A 65 21.31 5.21 11.31
C ALA A 65 22.16 4.80 10.09
N ARG A 66 23.45 4.54 10.33
CA ARG A 66 24.35 4.02 9.30
C ARG A 66 23.93 2.63 8.84
N ALA A 67 23.65 1.71 9.76
CA ALA A 67 23.15 0.38 9.42
C ALA A 67 21.85 0.44 8.61
N ALA A 68 20.93 1.36 8.95
CA ALA A 68 19.72 1.60 8.16
C ALA A 68 20.05 1.99 6.72
N THR A 69 20.97 2.94 6.56
CA THR A 69 21.34 3.49 5.25
C THR A 69 22.12 2.46 4.42
N ASP A 70 23.07 1.73 5.02
CA ASP A 70 23.85 0.68 4.37
C ASP A 70 22.97 -0.49 3.90
N MET A 71 21.84 -0.73 4.59
CA MET A 71 20.80 -1.68 4.15
C MET A 71 19.89 -1.15 3.03
N GLY A 72 20.07 0.09 2.59
CA GLY A 72 19.26 0.76 1.56
C GLY A 72 18.04 1.52 2.10
N GLY A 73 18.02 1.81 3.40
CA GLY A 73 16.93 2.53 4.05
C GLY A 73 17.00 4.04 3.80
N VAL A 74 15.84 4.65 3.58
CA VAL A 74 15.66 6.09 3.45
C VAL A 74 14.97 6.61 4.71
N LYS A 75 15.54 7.62 5.39
CA LYS A 75 14.87 8.27 6.52
C LYS A 75 13.65 9.04 6.02
N VAL A 76 12.48 8.77 6.58
CA VAL A 76 11.20 9.27 6.06
C VAL A 76 10.44 10.17 7.02
N ASN A 77 10.82 10.29 8.28
CA ASN A 77 10.23 11.28 9.19
C ASN A 77 10.95 12.64 9.07
N ALA A 78 10.18 13.72 9.01
CA ALA A 78 10.68 15.11 9.00
C ALA A 78 10.55 15.79 10.38
N SER A 79 9.76 15.19 11.27
CA SER A 79 9.53 15.65 12.64
C SER A 79 9.54 14.48 13.62
N VAL A 80 9.64 14.79 14.91
CA VAL A 80 9.43 13.86 16.03
C VAL A 80 8.13 14.23 16.78
N PRO A 81 7.60 13.36 17.67
CA PRO A 81 6.26 13.54 18.23
C PRO A 81 6.01 14.87 18.95
N LYS A 82 7.05 15.45 19.56
CA LYS A 82 6.94 16.71 20.31
C LYS A 82 7.09 17.96 19.45
N ASP A 83 7.50 17.83 18.18
CA ASP A 83 7.73 18.99 17.32
C ASP A 83 6.42 19.71 17.01
N GLU A 84 6.47 21.04 16.96
CA GLU A 84 5.31 21.87 16.60
C GLU A 84 4.77 21.51 15.21
N ALA A 85 5.67 21.21 14.25
CA ALA A 85 5.31 20.80 12.90
C ALA A 85 4.54 19.49 12.86
N PHE A 86 4.87 18.53 13.74
CA PHE A 86 4.12 17.29 13.88
C PHE A 86 2.75 17.56 14.48
N GLN A 87 2.70 18.28 15.61
CA GLN A 87 1.46 18.50 16.36
C GLN A 87 0.42 19.30 15.57
N LYS A 88 0.87 20.24 14.72
CA LYS A 88 -0.01 20.97 13.77
C LYS A 88 -0.71 20.06 12.76
N VAL A 89 -0.06 18.96 12.34
CA VAL A 89 -0.55 18.07 11.27
C VAL A 89 -1.25 16.85 11.83
N SER A 90 -0.72 16.27 12.91
CA SER A 90 -1.13 14.97 13.46
C SER A 90 -1.91 15.07 14.78
N GLY A 91 -2.06 16.28 15.33
CA GLY A 91 -2.69 16.54 16.61
C GLY A 91 -1.70 16.56 17.78
N SER A 92 -2.16 17.05 18.93
CA SER A 92 -1.33 17.25 20.12
C SER A 92 -0.70 15.95 20.63
N PHE A 93 0.53 16.05 21.12
CA PHE A 93 1.22 14.93 21.73
C PHE A 93 0.71 14.69 23.17
N ASN A 94 -0.32 13.84 23.28
CA ASN A 94 -0.92 13.39 24.54
C ASN A 94 -0.70 11.88 24.75
N ASP A 95 -1.23 11.31 25.85
CA ASP A 95 -1.08 9.88 26.15
C ASP A 95 -1.63 8.96 25.06
N ALA A 96 -2.72 9.35 24.39
CA ALA A 96 -3.26 8.57 23.29
C ALA A 96 -2.28 8.53 22.11
N MET A 97 -1.69 9.67 21.74
CA MET A 97 -0.66 9.73 20.69
C MET A 97 0.62 9.00 21.10
N ARG A 98 1.04 9.14 22.37
CA ARG A 98 2.20 8.43 22.93
C ARG A 98 2.03 6.92 22.85
N ASN A 99 0.86 6.41 23.24
CA ASN A 99 0.53 4.98 23.14
C ASN A 99 0.43 4.54 21.68
N LYS A 100 -0.19 5.35 20.82
CA LYS A 100 -0.36 5.05 19.38
C LYS A 100 1.00 4.88 18.67
N LEU A 101 1.95 5.76 18.95
CA LEU A 101 3.31 5.72 18.40
C LEU A 101 4.24 4.75 19.14
N ASP A 102 3.72 4.06 20.17
CA ASP A 102 4.46 3.18 21.05
C ASP A 102 5.74 3.86 21.57
N TYR A 103 5.59 5.10 22.04
CA TYR A 103 6.68 5.97 22.48
C TYR A 103 6.86 5.81 24.01
N PRO A 104 7.94 5.12 24.47
CA PRO A 104 8.00 4.58 25.83
C PRO A 104 8.24 5.61 26.94
N GLY A 105 8.71 6.81 26.62
CA GLY A 105 8.98 7.83 27.64
C GLY A 105 9.42 9.15 27.04
N GLU A 106 9.66 10.14 27.90
CA GLU A 106 10.13 11.44 27.46
C GLU A 106 11.62 11.37 27.08
N ASN A 107 12.00 11.91 25.91
CA ASN A 107 13.39 12.07 25.43
C ASN A 107 13.97 10.93 24.56
N TYR A 108 13.14 10.09 23.97
CA TYR A 108 13.59 9.23 22.88
C TYR A 108 13.73 10.03 21.58
N SER A 109 14.81 9.77 20.85
CA SER A 109 14.81 10.04 19.41
C SER A 109 13.70 9.23 18.71
N TYR A 110 13.33 9.64 17.51
CA TYR A 110 12.32 8.94 16.71
C TYR A 110 12.75 9.00 15.26
N ASP A 111 13.42 7.96 14.79
CA ASP A 111 13.93 7.87 13.43
C ASP A 111 13.25 6.72 12.70
N THR A 112 12.47 7.06 11.67
CA THR A 112 11.77 6.09 10.83
C THR A 112 12.48 5.97 9.50
N TYR A 113 12.85 4.75 9.12
CA TYR A 113 13.45 4.40 7.84
C TYR A 113 12.51 3.51 7.03
N PHE A 114 12.37 3.82 5.76
CA PHE A 114 11.65 3.04 4.77
C PHE A 114 12.63 2.32 3.85
N PHE A 115 12.36 1.06 3.56
CA PHE A 115 13.18 0.23 2.68
C PHE A 115 12.32 -0.21 1.49
N PRO A 116 12.55 0.34 0.28
CA PRO A 116 11.94 -0.19 -0.92
C PRO A 116 12.60 -1.53 -1.26
N THR A 117 11.88 -2.65 -1.13
CA THR A 117 12.37 -3.96 -1.58
C THR A 117 11.52 -4.49 -2.73
N PRO A 118 12.08 -5.35 -3.60
CA PRO A 118 11.31 -6.01 -4.65
C PRO A 118 10.16 -6.88 -4.12
N THR A 119 10.28 -7.35 -2.87
CA THR A 119 9.37 -8.32 -2.25
C THR A 119 8.34 -7.68 -1.31
N GLY A 120 8.38 -6.36 -1.11
CA GLY A 120 7.46 -5.67 -0.21
C GLY A 120 7.99 -4.35 0.36
N ARG A 121 7.24 -3.80 1.30
CA ARG A 121 7.61 -2.61 2.05
C ARG A 121 8.15 -3.02 3.41
N LYS A 122 9.37 -2.60 3.74
CA LYS A 122 9.97 -2.84 5.06
C LYS A 122 10.24 -1.51 5.74
N TRP A 123 10.16 -1.51 7.07
CA TRP A 123 10.31 -0.30 7.88
C TRP A 123 11.18 -0.59 9.09
N MET A 124 11.96 0.41 9.50
CA MET A 124 12.70 0.36 10.75
C MET A 124 12.44 1.62 11.56
N LEU A 125 12.05 1.43 12.81
CA LEU A 125 11.89 2.52 13.78
C LEU A 125 12.99 2.40 14.83
N ILE A 126 13.86 3.40 14.88
CA ILE A 126 14.94 3.52 15.86
C ILE A 126 14.55 4.59 16.88
N MET A 127 14.58 4.20 18.15
CA MET A 127 14.36 5.09 19.29
C MET A 127 15.52 4.92 20.26
N VAL A 128 16.21 6.01 20.57
CA VAL A 128 17.33 6.03 21.52
C VAL A 128 17.09 7.12 22.55
N SER A 129 17.04 6.75 23.84
CA SER A 129 17.04 7.64 25.01
C SER A 129 18.47 7.86 25.52
N GLN A 130 18.63 8.31 26.77
CA GLN A 130 19.95 8.46 27.40
C GLN A 130 20.60 7.12 27.76
N ASP A 131 19.78 6.09 27.96
CA ASP A 131 20.14 4.82 28.56
C ASP A 131 19.69 3.61 27.72
N THR A 132 18.62 3.73 26.94
CA THR A 132 18.01 2.59 26.24
C THR A 132 18.02 2.80 24.72
N VAL A 133 18.27 1.70 23.99
CA VAL A 133 18.00 1.59 22.55
C VAL A 133 16.80 0.70 22.34
N ARG A 134 15.93 1.10 21.41
CA ARG A 134 14.83 0.29 20.91
C ARG A 134 14.79 0.35 19.38
N VAL A 135 14.88 -0.81 18.76
CA VAL A 135 14.81 -0.93 17.30
C VAL A 135 13.66 -1.86 16.95
N THR A 136 12.73 -1.36 16.14
CA THR A 136 11.59 -2.14 15.64
C THR A 136 11.80 -2.38 14.15
N SER A 137 11.97 -3.65 13.77
CA SER A 137 11.91 -4.12 12.38
C SER A 137 10.46 -4.44 12.04
N ILE A 138 9.99 -3.99 10.88
CA ILE A 138 8.64 -4.22 10.39
C ILE A 138 8.74 -4.70 8.95
N GLU A 139 8.13 -5.84 8.67
CA GLU A 139 7.84 -6.25 7.30
C GLU A 139 6.36 -6.07 7.11
N GLU A 140 5.99 -5.07 6.31
CA GLU A 140 4.61 -4.79 6.02
C GLU A 140 4.03 -6.02 5.34
N LYS A 141 3.04 -6.63 5.99
CA LYS A 141 2.21 -7.58 5.28
C LYS A 141 1.47 -6.69 4.30
N GLN A 142 1.60 -6.96 3.01
CA GLN A 142 0.68 -6.32 2.08
C GLN A 142 -0.72 -6.68 2.59
N THR A 143 -1.38 -5.75 3.28
CA THR A 143 -2.84 -5.70 3.33
C THR A 143 -3.16 -5.80 1.87
N ALA A 144 -3.72 -6.96 1.48
CA ALA A 144 -3.95 -7.33 0.10
C ALA A 144 -4.32 -6.05 -0.61
N SER A 145 -3.38 -5.52 -1.41
CA SER A 145 -3.56 -4.20 -1.97
C SER A 145 -4.94 -4.28 -2.61
N VAL A 146 -5.83 -3.35 -2.26
CA VAL A 146 -7.10 -3.25 -2.98
C VAL A 146 -6.84 -2.90 -4.45
N VAL A 147 -5.59 -2.56 -4.79
CA VAL A 147 -4.95 -2.89 -6.06
C VAL A 147 -4.45 -4.34 -6.02
N LYS A 148 -5.36 -5.32 -6.12
CA LYS A 148 -4.94 -6.59 -6.68
C LYS A 148 -4.51 -6.20 -8.09
N LEU A 149 -3.22 -6.23 -8.40
CA LEU A 149 -2.82 -6.52 -9.77
C LEU A 149 -3.42 -7.90 -10.01
N ILE A 150 -4.66 -7.92 -10.52
CA ILE A 150 -5.35 -9.17 -10.76
C ILE A 150 -4.58 -9.78 -11.91
N SER A 151 -3.68 -10.71 -11.59
CA SER A 151 -2.98 -11.47 -12.62
C SER A 151 -4.01 -12.16 -13.51
N ALA A 152 -3.63 -12.48 -14.74
CA ALA A 152 -4.47 -13.23 -15.66
C ALA A 152 -5.12 -14.46 -14.99
N ALA A 153 -4.37 -15.19 -14.15
CA ALA A 153 -4.87 -16.34 -13.42
C ALA A 153 -5.94 -16.00 -12.38
N ALA A 154 -5.77 -14.91 -11.64
CA ALA A 154 -6.77 -14.46 -10.67
C ALA A 154 -8.03 -13.93 -11.37
N MET A 155 -7.89 -13.21 -12.50
CA MET A 155 -9.02 -12.75 -13.31
C MET A 155 -9.81 -13.94 -13.85
N LYS A 156 -9.11 -14.96 -14.37
CA LYS A 156 -9.73 -16.21 -14.82
C LYS A 156 -10.58 -16.83 -13.72
N SER A 157 -10.04 -16.98 -12.52
CA SER A 157 -10.74 -17.61 -11.40
C SER A 157 -11.99 -16.84 -10.98
N GLU A 158 -11.92 -15.50 -10.92
CA GLU A 158 -13.08 -14.65 -10.63
C GLU A 158 -14.13 -14.69 -11.76
N LEU A 159 -13.70 -14.63 -13.03
CA LEU A 159 -14.60 -14.74 -14.18
C LEU A 159 -15.28 -16.11 -14.28
N ASP A 160 -14.60 -17.19 -13.90
CA ASP A 160 -15.19 -18.53 -13.90
C ASP A 160 -16.18 -18.72 -12.75
N SER A 161 -15.91 -18.13 -11.59
CA SER A 161 -16.76 -18.29 -10.40
C SER A 161 -17.95 -17.33 -10.36
N LYS A 162 -17.77 -16.08 -10.82
CA LYS A 162 -18.77 -15.00 -10.69
C LYS A 162 -19.27 -14.46 -12.03
N GLY A 163 -18.61 -14.82 -13.14
CA GLY A 163 -18.89 -14.25 -14.45
C GLY A 163 -18.40 -12.82 -14.64
N HIS A 164 -17.84 -12.16 -13.62
CA HIS A 164 -17.33 -10.81 -13.72
C HIS A 164 -16.17 -10.55 -12.75
N VAL A 165 -15.37 -9.51 -13.03
CA VAL A 165 -14.27 -9.05 -12.17
C VAL A 165 -14.11 -7.54 -12.25
N ALA A 166 -14.07 -6.87 -11.10
CA ALA A 166 -13.84 -5.43 -10.99
C ALA A 166 -12.36 -5.08 -10.97
N LEU A 167 -11.97 -4.10 -11.78
CA LEU A 167 -10.61 -3.58 -11.95
C LEU A 167 -10.57 -2.07 -11.69
N TYR A 168 -9.54 -1.63 -10.99
CA TYR A 168 -9.29 -0.21 -10.71
C TYR A 168 -8.23 0.31 -11.69
N ILE A 169 -8.68 0.66 -12.89
CA ILE A 169 -7.83 1.30 -13.91
C ILE A 169 -7.91 2.81 -13.71
N ASN A 170 -6.77 3.45 -13.47
CA ASN A 170 -6.71 4.88 -13.21
C ASN A 170 -6.85 5.69 -14.50
N PHE A 171 -7.71 6.71 -14.43
CA PHE A 171 -7.87 7.74 -15.45
C PHE A 171 -7.74 9.11 -14.79
N ASP A 172 -7.25 10.10 -15.54
CA ASP A 172 -7.32 11.48 -15.08
C ASP A 172 -8.78 11.96 -14.98
N THR A 173 -9.01 12.97 -14.13
CA THR A 173 -10.31 13.62 -13.98
C THR A 173 -10.86 14.07 -15.33
N ASP A 174 -12.11 13.73 -15.62
CA ASP A 174 -12.82 14.00 -16.89
C ASP A 174 -12.13 13.49 -18.17
N LYS A 175 -11.14 12.60 -18.05
CA LYS A 175 -10.47 11.98 -19.19
C LYS A 175 -10.77 10.48 -19.29
N ALA A 176 -10.69 9.99 -20.52
CA ALA A 176 -10.78 8.58 -20.87
C ALA A 176 -9.45 7.94 -21.25
N ALA A 177 -8.36 8.73 -21.33
CA ALA A 177 -7.03 8.20 -21.61
C ALA A 177 -6.51 7.36 -20.43
N ILE A 178 -6.11 6.13 -20.70
CA ILE A 178 -5.50 5.23 -19.71
C ILE A 178 -4.15 5.83 -19.31
N ARG A 179 -3.96 6.05 -18.01
CA ARG A 179 -2.71 6.56 -17.48
C ARG A 179 -1.62 5.47 -17.51
N PRO A 180 -0.32 5.84 -17.47
CA PRO A 180 0.77 4.87 -17.46
C PRO A 180 0.67 3.83 -16.32
N ASP A 181 0.15 4.23 -15.16
CA ASP A 181 -0.08 3.35 -14.01
C ASP A 181 -1.25 2.35 -14.21
N GLY A 182 -2.12 2.59 -15.20
CA GLY A 182 -3.18 1.65 -15.61
C GLY A 182 -2.73 0.59 -16.63
N LYS A 183 -1.58 0.79 -17.30
CA LYS A 183 -1.09 -0.12 -18.35
C LYS A 183 -0.86 -1.56 -17.85
N PRO A 184 -0.26 -1.81 -16.67
CA PRO A 184 -0.07 -3.18 -16.19
C PRO A 184 -1.36 -3.99 -16.06
N ALA A 185 -2.48 -3.34 -15.71
CA ALA A 185 -3.77 -4.02 -15.66
C ALA A 185 -4.23 -4.43 -17.06
N VAL A 186 -4.08 -3.56 -18.06
CA VAL A 186 -4.39 -3.89 -19.47
C VAL A 186 -3.53 -5.04 -19.97
N ASP A 187 -2.24 -5.04 -19.66
CA ASP A 187 -1.30 -6.09 -20.06
C ASP A 187 -1.72 -7.47 -19.51
N GLU A 188 -2.18 -7.55 -18.26
CA GLU A 188 -2.69 -8.79 -17.65
C GLU A 188 -4.01 -9.26 -18.29
N ILE A 189 -4.89 -8.34 -18.68
CA ILE A 189 -6.13 -8.69 -19.41
C ILE A 189 -5.77 -9.26 -20.79
N ALA A 190 -4.84 -8.63 -21.49
CA ALA A 190 -4.36 -9.13 -22.78
C ALA A 190 -3.72 -10.52 -22.63
N ALA A 191 -2.90 -10.75 -21.59
CA ALA A 191 -2.32 -12.05 -21.30
C ALA A 191 -3.39 -13.12 -21.04
N LEU A 192 -4.43 -12.80 -20.27
CA LEU A 192 -5.58 -13.68 -20.06
C LEU A 192 -6.27 -14.02 -21.38
N MET A 193 -6.62 -13.02 -22.19
CA MET A 193 -7.37 -13.23 -23.42
C MET A 193 -6.57 -13.95 -24.52
N LYS A 194 -5.23 -13.82 -24.51
CA LYS A 194 -4.32 -14.61 -25.37
C LYS A 194 -4.30 -16.08 -24.95
N LYS A 195 -4.28 -16.36 -23.64
CA LYS A 195 -4.33 -17.72 -23.11
C LYS A 195 -5.70 -18.38 -23.33
N GLU A 196 -6.77 -17.62 -23.14
CA GLU A 196 -8.15 -18.11 -23.19
C GLU A 196 -8.82 -17.67 -24.48
N THR A 197 -8.47 -18.29 -25.60
CA THR A 197 -8.91 -17.86 -26.94
C THR A 197 -10.43 -17.89 -27.17
N ALA A 198 -11.17 -18.69 -26.40
CA ALA A 198 -12.63 -18.75 -26.43
C ALA A 198 -13.32 -17.68 -25.57
N LEU A 199 -12.57 -16.97 -24.71
CA LEU A 199 -13.13 -15.99 -23.79
C LEU A 199 -13.58 -14.73 -24.55
N HIS A 200 -14.82 -14.32 -24.29
CA HIS A 200 -15.40 -13.05 -24.75
C HIS A 200 -15.74 -12.21 -23.52
N LEU A 201 -15.43 -10.91 -23.58
CA LEU A 201 -15.60 -9.99 -22.45
C LEU A 201 -16.35 -8.72 -22.87
N SER A 202 -17.27 -8.29 -22.01
CA SER A 202 -17.76 -6.90 -21.97
C SER A 202 -16.89 -6.12 -20.99
N VAL A 203 -16.33 -5.00 -21.44
CA VAL A 203 -15.62 -4.03 -20.60
C VAL A 203 -16.63 -2.95 -20.21
N GLU A 204 -16.96 -2.88 -18.92
CA GLU A 204 -18.01 -1.99 -18.40
C GLU A 204 -17.40 -0.89 -17.52
N GLY A 205 -17.60 0.37 -17.89
CA GLY A 205 -17.12 1.50 -17.10
C GLY A 205 -18.16 2.04 -16.13
N HIS A 206 -17.71 2.41 -14.91
CA HIS A 206 -18.54 2.96 -13.84
C HIS A 206 -17.96 4.26 -13.28
N THR A 207 -18.81 5.11 -12.73
CA THR A 207 -18.44 6.33 -12.00
C THR A 207 -19.07 6.34 -10.61
N ASP A 208 -18.64 7.28 -9.77
CA ASP A 208 -19.47 7.69 -8.63
C ASP A 208 -20.65 8.56 -9.09
N ASN A 209 -21.48 9.00 -8.13
CA ASN A 209 -22.66 9.82 -8.36
C ASN A 209 -22.40 11.33 -8.37
N VAL A 210 -21.13 11.78 -8.38
CA VAL A 210 -20.81 13.21 -8.39
C VAL A 210 -20.83 13.74 -9.82
N GLY A 211 -21.46 14.91 -10.01
CA GLY A 211 -21.55 15.58 -11.31
C GLY A 211 -22.77 15.16 -12.14
N ASP A 212 -22.74 15.52 -13.43
CA ASP A 212 -23.86 15.26 -14.34
C ASP A 212 -23.94 13.77 -14.74
N LYS A 213 -25.14 13.19 -14.58
CA LYS A 213 -25.38 11.76 -14.85
C LYS A 213 -25.12 11.39 -16.31
N ALA A 214 -25.60 12.20 -17.27
CA ALA A 214 -25.44 11.90 -18.68
C ALA A 214 -23.96 11.96 -19.10
N ARG A 215 -23.22 12.94 -18.57
CA ARG A 215 -21.77 13.04 -18.76
C ARG A 215 -21.05 11.85 -18.15
N ASN A 216 -21.42 11.41 -16.95
CA ASN A 216 -20.81 10.26 -16.29
C ASN A 216 -21.03 8.94 -17.06
N ILE A 217 -22.21 8.73 -17.64
CA ILE A 217 -22.48 7.57 -18.53
C ILE A 217 -21.60 7.63 -19.78
N ALA A 218 -21.50 8.81 -20.42
CA ALA A 218 -20.63 8.99 -21.58
C ALA A 218 -19.16 8.75 -21.24
N LEU A 219 -18.66 9.36 -20.16
CA LEU A 219 -17.27 9.23 -19.71
C LEU A 219 -16.92 7.78 -19.36
N SER A 220 -17.81 7.06 -18.69
CA SER A 220 -17.55 5.67 -18.33
C SER A 220 -17.53 4.76 -19.56
N ARG A 221 -18.36 5.04 -20.58
CA ARG A 221 -18.30 4.38 -21.88
C ARG A 221 -17.01 4.68 -22.63
N GLU A 222 -16.58 5.94 -22.68
CA GLU A 222 -15.32 6.35 -23.30
C GLU A 222 -14.11 5.62 -22.68
N ARG A 223 -14.09 5.50 -21.34
CA ARG A 223 -13.06 4.76 -20.60
C ARG A 223 -13.04 3.27 -20.94
N ALA A 224 -14.21 2.63 -21.01
CA ALA A 224 -14.32 1.24 -21.44
C ALA A 224 -13.82 1.04 -22.87
N GLN A 225 -14.16 1.96 -23.78
CA GLN A 225 -13.67 1.95 -25.16
C GLN A 225 -12.16 2.10 -25.25
N ALA A 226 -11.55 2.97 -24.43
CA ALA A 226 -10.11 3.12 -24.39
C ALA A 226 -9.39 1.82 -23.99
N VAL A 227 -9.95 1.08 -23.02
CA VAL A 227 -9.43 -0.23 -22.61
C VAL A 227 -9.56 -1.25 -23.76
N VAL A 228 -10.72 -1.32 -24.42
CA VAL A 228 -10.90 -2.20 -25.58
C VAL A 228 -9.91 -1.87 -26.70
N GLN A 229 -9.72 -0.59 -27.02
CA GLN A 229 -8.76 -0.16 -28.05
C GLN A 229 -7.32 -0.56 -27.69
N ALA A 230 -6.94 -0.44 -26.42
CA ALA A 230 -5.63 -0.88 -25.96
C ALA A 230 -5.46 -2.40 -26.11
N LEU A 231 -6.46 -3.20 -25.74
CA LEU A 231 -6.43 -4.66 -25.90
C LEU A 231 -6.37 -5.10 -27.37
N VAL A 232 -7.10 -4.42 -28.25
CA VAL A 232 -7.04 -4.67 -29.70
C VAL A 232 -5.65 -4.33 -30.24
N SER A 233 -5.04 -3.23 -29.77
CA SER A 233 -3.68 -2.86 -30.13
C SER A 233 -2.64 -3.90 -29.67
N ASP A 234 -2.92 -4.60 -28.57
CA ASP A 234 -2.11 -5.71 -28.06
C ASP A 234 -2.39 -7.05 -28.77
N GLY A 235 -3.22 -7.06 -29.82
CA GLY A 235 -3.47 -8.20 -30.69
C GLY A 235 -4.67 -9.07 -30.28
N ILE A 236 -5.56 -8.58 -29.41
CA ILE A 236 -6.82 -9.27 -29.13
C ILE A 236 -7.83 -8.98 -30.25
N ASP A 237 -8.51 -10.00 -30.75
CA ASP A 237 -9.59 -9.83 -31.73
C ASP A 237 -10.74 -9.01 -31.12
N GLY A 238 -11.05 -7.86 -31.74
CA GLY A 238 -12.11 -6.97 -31.31
C GLY A 238 -13.50 -7.61 -31.32
N ALA A 239 -13.74 -8.67 -32.10
CA ALA A 239 -14.99 -9.42 -32.07
C ALA A 239 -15.24 -10.12 -30.71
N ARG A 240 -14.18 -10.28 -29.90
CA ARG A 240 -14.24 -10.88 -28.56
C ARG A 240 -14.49 -9.86 -27.45
N LEU A 241 -14.60 -8.58 -27.80
CA LEU A 241 -14.66 -7.46 -26.87
C LEU A 241 -15.87 -6.57 -27.16
N THR A 242 -16.61 -6.21 -26.12
CA THR A 242 -17.60 -5.14 -26.17
C THR A 242 -17.30 -4.08 -25.11
N ALA A 243 -17.78 -2.86 -25.30
CA ALA A 243 -17.62 -1.76 -24.35
C ALA A 243 -18.99 -1.19 -23.94
N ALA A 244 -19.23 -1.08 -22.64
CA ALA A 244 -20.44 -0.48 -22.08
C ALA A 244 -20.08 0.59 -21.03
N GLY A 245 -20.95 1.57 -20.85
CA GLY A 245 -20.83 2.58 -19.81
C GLY A 245 -22.11 2.65 -18.98
N HIS A 246 -21.98 2.49 -17.67
CA HIS A 246 -23.10 2.55 -16.73
C HIS A 246 -23.14 3.83 -15.90
N GLY A 247 -22.11 4.68 -15.99
CA GLY A 247 -21.97 5.86 -15.13
C GLY A 247 -22.22 5.49 -13.66
N PRO A 248 -23.09 6.22 -12.95
CA PRO A 248 -23.41 5.95 -11.54
C PRO A 248 -24.49 4.89 -11.31
N ASP A 249 -25.07 4.30 -12.36
CA ASP A 249 -26.33 3.53 -12.25
C ASP A 249 -26.14 2.11 -11.72
N LYS A 250 -24.90 1.63 -11.63
CA LYS A 250 -24.54 0.33 -11.04
C LYS A 250 -23.45 0.49 -9.96
N PRO A 251 -23.78 1.08 -8.80
CA PRO A 251 -22.81 1.27 -7.72
C PRO A 251 -22.47 -0.08 -7.07
N LEU A 252 -21.18 -0.27 -6.74
CA LEU A 252 -20.70 -1.40 -5.96
C LEU A 252 -20.88 -1.15 -4.46
N MET A 253 -20.72 0.11 -4.04
CA MET A 253 -20.83 0.57 -2.67
C MET A 253 -21.69 1.82 -2.60
N ASP A 254 -22.21 2.13 -1.42
CA ASP A 254 -22.93 3.38 -1.18
C ASP A 254 -22.04 4.61 -1.48
N ASN A 255 -22.62 5.63 -2.12
CA ASN A 255 -21.88 6.86 -2.49
C ASN A 255 -21.80 7.91 -1.37
N GLY A 256 -22.37 7.65 -0.19
CA GLY A 256 -22.38 8.57 0.94
C GLY A 256 -21.00 8.85 1.55
N SER A 257 -20.01 8.00 1.27
CA SER A 257 -18.61 8.16 1.73
C SER A 257 -17.64 8.30 0.56
N GLU A 258 -16.49 8.94 0.79
CA GLU A 258 -15.42 9.00 -0.23
C GLU A 258 -14.86 7.62 -0.56
N GLU A 259 -14.79 6.74 0.44
CA GLU A 259 -14.37 5.35 0.22
C GLU A 259 -15.31 4.63 -0.74
N GLY A 260 -16.63 4.73 -0.53
CA GLY A 260 -17.62 4.13 -1.42
C GLY A 260 -17.59 4.73 -2.83
N ARG A 261 -17.45 6.05 -2.96
CA ARG A 261 -17.25 6.71 -4.26
C ARG A 261 -15.99 6.22 -4.97
N ALA A 262 -14.88 6.08 -4.25
CA ALA A 262 -13.64 5.54 -4.81
C ALA A 262 -13.81 4.11 -5.33
N LYS A 263 -14.61 3.27 -4.65
CA LYS A 263 -14.94 1.92 -5.11
C LYS A 263 -15.83 1.90 -6.36
N ASN A 264 -16.68 2.91 -6.54
CA ASN A 264 -17.58 3.02 -7.68
C ASN A 264 -16.89 3.50 -8.96
N ARG A 265 -15.78 4.27 -8.83
CA ARG A 265 -14.92 4.67 -9.96
C ARG A 265 -14.05 3.49 -10.42
N ARG A 266 -14.63 2.59 -11.23
CA ARG A 266 -14.01 1.33 -11.65
C ARG A 266 -14.31 0.95 -13.11
N VAL A 267 -13.58 -0.02 -13.62
CA VAL A 267 -13.91 -0.77 -14.84
C VAL A 267 -14.17 -2.22 -14.44
N GLU A 268 -15.14 -2.87 -15.06
CA GLU A 268 -15.49 -4.26 -14.78
C GLU A 268 -15.35 -5.08 -16.07
N LEU A 269 -14.82 -6.29 -15.97
CA LEU A 269 -14.85 -7.27 -17.05
C LEU A 269 -15.96 -8.25 -16.78
N VAL A 270 -16.88 -8.40 -17.71
CA VAL A 270 -18.00 -9.33 -17.63
C VAL A 270 -17.86 -10.38 -18.72
N LYS A 271 -17.83 -11.65 -18.34
CA LYS A 271 -17.84 -12.78 -19.27
C LYS A 271 -19.16 -12.79 -20.03
N VAL A 272 -19.09 -12.75 -21.35
CA VAL A 272 -20.28 -12.85 -22.21
C VAL A 272 -20.31 -14.20 -22.92
N ALA A 273 -21.50 -14.76 -23.06
CA ALA A 273 -21.69 -15.93 -23.91
C ALA A 273 -21.50 -15.51 -25.37
N LYS A 274 -20.90 -16.41 -26.16
CA LYS A 274 -20.84 -16.21 -27.61
C LYS A 274 -22.28 -16.17 -28.13
N SER A 275 -22.65 -15.06 -28.77
CA SER A 275 -23.92 -14.91 -29.49
C SER A 275 -23.94 -15.77 -30.74
#